data_AF-A0A968HX10-F1
#
_entry.id   AF-A0A968HX10-F1
#
_cell.length_a   1.000
_cell.length_b   1.000
_cell.length_c   1.000
_cell.angle_alpha   90.00
_cell.angle_beta   90.00
_cell.angle_gamma   90.00
#
_symmetry.space_group_name_H-M   'P 1'
#
loop_
_entity.id
_entity.type
_entity.pdbx_description
1 polymer ?
#
loop_
_entity_poly.entity_id
_entity_poly.type
_entity_poly.pdbx_seq_one_letter_code
_entity_poly.pdbx_strand_id
1 'polypeptide(L)'
;MTSSSRRLLYERSVIHRGYLIIPYLLHEIGKVPIYAYRLLSELGHRGCYHRANNPSGLHSSHIDGIVAIAKEHLDQQILPIPRPDCFKRRYLYQQNLIIISEVGGKYFYDHYPPTRLNNIAAPKIFTSELHCASWVKQGLDRNLEKSTTTM
;
A
#
# COMPACT_ATOMS: atom_id res chain seq x y z
N MET A 1 -26.31 6.67 3.81
CA MET A 1 -24.99 6.48 4.45
C MET A 1 -24.13 5.63 3.53
N THR A 2 -23.30 6.26 2.72
CA THR A 2 -22.47 5.61 1.70
C THR A 2 -21.27 4.94 2.37
N SER A 3 -21.34 3.61 2.55
CA SER A 3 -20.22 2.79 3.02
C SER A 3 -18.98 3.06 2.16
N SER A 4 -17.91 3.55 2.79
CA SER A 4 -16.60 3.74 2.17
C SER A 4 -15.90 2.38 1.97
N SER A 5 -16.52 1.46 1.23
CA SER A 5 -16.08 0.07 0.96
C SER A 5 -14.93 -0.05 -0.06
N ARG A 6 -14.01 0.93 -0.11
CA ARG A 6 -12.86 0.88 -1.04
C ARG A 6 -11.52 1.31 -0.44
N ARG A 7 -11.46 1.59 0.86
CA ARG A 7 -10.22 2.02 1.51
C ARG A 7 -9.26 0.83 1.70
N LEU A 8 -8.03 1.03 1.26
CA LEU A 8 -6.89 0.17 1.56
C LEU A 8 -6.38 0.48 2.98
N LEU A 9 -6.27 -0.54 3.81
CA LEU A 9 -5.87 -0.42 5.22
C LEU A 9 -4.33 -0.50 5.32
N TYR A 10 -3.65 0.54 4.84
CA TYR A 10 -2.19 0.58 4.84
C TYR A 10 -1.58 0.46 6.25
N GLU A 11 -2.27 0.95 7.27
CA GLU A 11 -1.88 0.81 8.67
C GLU A 11 -1.90 -0.63 9.20
N ARG A 12 -2.58 -1.54 8.48
CA ARG A 12 -2.64 -2.98 8.77
C ARG A 12 -1.80 -3.81 7.79
N SER A 13 -0.99 -3.16 6.96
CA SER A 13 -0.18 -3.85 5.97
C SER A 13 1.02 -4.57 6.59
N VAL A 14 1.36 -5.73 6.03
CA VAL A 14 2.50 -6.54 6.47
C VAL A 14 3.37 -6.93 5.28
N ILE A 15 4.67 -7.06 5.52
CA ILE A 15 5.62 -7.48 4.49
C ILE A 15 5.79 -8.99 4.59
N HIS A 16 5.73 -9.68 3.44
CA HIS A 16 5.98 -11.12 3.35
C HIS A 16 6.49 -11.47 1.95
N ARG A 17 7.57 -12.26 1.86
CA ARG A 17 8.20 -12.72 0.60
C ARG A 17 8.39 -11.65 -0.49
N GLY A 18 8.75 -10.42 -0.10
CA GLY A 18 8.95 -9.31 -1.03
C GLY A 18 7.65 -8.68 -1.56
N TYR A 19 6.55 -8.85 -0.84
CA TYR A 19 5.28 -8.20 -1.09
C TYR A 19 4.76 -7.49 0.16
N LEU A 20 4.17 -6.31 -0.03
CA LEU A 20 3.34 -5.66 0.96
C LEU A 20 1.91 -6.19 0.79
N ILE A 21 1.46 -6.96 1.78
CA ILE A 21 0.08 -7.42 1.91
C ILE A 21 -0.75 -6.27 2.49
N ILE A 22 -1.78 -5.85 1.78
CA ILE A 22 -2.59 -4.67 2.10
C ILE A 22 -4.05 -5.10 2.24
N PRO A 23 -4.55 -5.31 3.47
CA PRO A 23 -5.94 -5.64 3.71
C PRO A 23 -6.88 -4.51 3.29
N TYR A 24 -8.11 -4.85 2.90
CA TYR A 24 -9.19 -3.89 2.70
C TYR A 24 -10.55 -4.53 3.02
N LEU A 25 -11.50 -3.70 3.43
CA LEU A 25 -12.89 -4.13 3.63
C LEU A 25 -13.54 -4.28 2.25
N LEU A 26 -13.96 -5.50 1.91
CA LEU A 26 -14.66 -5.80 0.66
C LEU A 26 -16.15 -5.50 0.78
N HIS A 27 -16.79 -6.01 1.83
CA HIS A 27 -18.22 -5.85 2.08
C HIS A 27 -18.54 -6.10 3.57
N GLU A 28 -19.79 -5.85 3.97
CA GLU A 28 -20.31 -6.22 5.29
C GLU A 28 -21.61 -7.02 5.12
N ILE A 29 -21.67 -8.24 5.66
CA ILE A 29 -22.86 -9.10 5.61
C ILE A 29 -23.42 -9.20 7.03
N GLY A 30 -24.63 -8.68 7.26
CA GLY A 30 -25.23 -8.72 8.60
C GLY A 30 -24.36 -8.07 9.68
N LYS A 31 -23.67 -6.96 9.35
CA LYS A 31 -22.67 -6.26 10.19
C LYS A 31 -21.36 -7.05 10.44
N VAL A 32 -21.19 -8.20 9.83
CA VAL A 32 -19.92 -8.94 9.83
C VAL A 32 -19.06 -8.41 8.68
N PRO A 33 -17.88 -7.82 8.96
CA PRO A 33 -16.99 -7.35 7.90
C PRO A 33 -16.41 -8.53 7.14
N ILE A 34 -16.23 -8.37 5.83
CA ILE A 34 -15.56 -9.34 4.96
C ILE A 34 -14.33 -8.64 4.37
N TYR A 35 -13.16 -9.15 4.69
CA TYR A 35 -11.88 -8.63 4.24
C TYR A 35 -11.33 -9.41 3.06
N ALA A 36 -10.68 -8.68 2.18
CA ALA A 36 -9.81 -9.17 1.11
C ALA A 36 -8.46 -8.45 1.20
N TYR A 37 -7.53 -8.79 0.31
CA TYR A 37 -6.20 -8.18 0.29
C TYR A 37 -5.76 -7.78 -1.11
N ARG A 38 -4.84 -6.83 -1.17
CA ARG A 38 -4.04 -6.53 -2.36
C ARG A 38 -2.58 -6.77 -2.08
N LEU A 39 -1.82 -7.03 -3.15
CA LEU A 39 -0.39 -7.20 -3.09
C LEU A 39 0.32 -6.06 -3.81
N LEU A 40 1.33 -5.48 -3.18
CA LEU A 40 2.29 -4.60 -3.83
C LEU A 40 3.66 -5.30 -3.82
N SER A 41 4.21 -5.56 -5.00
CA SER A 41 5.53 -6.20 -5.15
C SER A 41 6.66 -5.19 -5.02
N GLU A 42 7.72 -5.56 -4.30
CA GLU A 42 8.99 -4.81 -4.27
C GLU A 42 9.65 -4.69 -5.64
N LEU A 43 9.40 -5.66 -6.54
CA LEU A 43 9.93 -5.64 -7.91
C LEU A 43 9.16 -4.72 -8.86
N GLY A 44 8.17 -3.98 -8.35
CA GLY A 44 7.24 -3.26 -9.20
C GLY A 44 6.57 -4.20 -10.20
N HIS A 45 6.37 -3.72 -11.43
CA HIS A 45 5.77 -4.46 -12.54
C HIS A 45 6.46 -5.79 -12.90
N ARG A 46 7.68 -6.06 -12.42
CA ARG A 46 8.39 -7.31 -12.66
C ARG A 46 7.95 -8.45 -11.73
N GLY A 47 7.20 -8.17 -10.66
CA GLY A 47 6.64 -9.20 -9.79
C GLY A 47 5.28 -9.69 -10.29
N CYS A 48 5.07 -11.01 -10.31
CA CYS A 48 3.86 -11.65 -10.83
C CYS A 48 2.54 -11.19 -10.17
N TYR A 49 2.59 -10.71 -8.93
CA TYR A 49 1.42 -10.21 -8.20
C TYR A 49 1.48 -8.72 -7.90
N HIS A 50 2.25 -7.95 -8.66
CA HIS A 50 2.30 -6.50 -8.46
C HIS A 50 0.93 -5.86 -8.73
N ARG A 51 0.37 -5.22 -7.70
CA ARG A 51 -0.98 -4.63 -7.68
C ARG A 51 -2.11 -5.65 -7.87
N ALA A 52 -1.84 -6.95 -7.63
CA ALA A 52 -2.87 -7.98 -7.71
C ALA A 52 -3.97 -7.73 -6.67
N ASN A 53 -5.21 -8.02 -7.07
CA ASN A 53 -6.39 -7.89 -6.22
C ASN A 53 -6.90 -9.28 -5.83
N ASN A 54 -6.74 -9.63 -4.56
CA ASN A 54 -7.11 -10.91 -3.96
C ASN A 54 -6.74 -12.15 -4.82
N PRO A 55 -5.45 -12.39 -5.11
CA PRO A 55 -5.04 -13.46 -6.02
C PRO A 55 -5.35 -14.89 -5.55
N SER A 56 -5.61 -15.14 -4.27
CA SER A 56 -6.12 -16.44 -3.79
C SER A 56 -7.63 -16.59 -3.96
N GLY A 57 -8.37 -15.49 -4.14
CA GLY A 57 -9.84 -15.48 -4.15
C GLY A 57 -10.50 -15.75 -2.78
N LEU A 58 -9.71 -15.97 -1.72
CA LEU A 58 -10.22 -16.26 -0.38
C LEU A 58 -10.50 -14.97 0.40
N HIS A 59 -11.35 -15.09 1.42
CA HIS A 59 -11.85 -13.97 2.23
C HIS A 59 -11.84 -14.35 3.70
N SER A 60 -11.86 -13.36 4.59
CA SER A 60 -11.91 -13.58 6.03
C SER A 60 -12.76 -12.52 6.72
N SER A 61 -13.45 -12.88 7.80
CA SER A 61 -14.14 -11.92 8.66
C SER A 61 -13.21 -11.15 9.61
N HIS A 62 -11.93 -11.49 9.63
CA HIS A 62 -10.91 -10.89 10.48
C HIS A 62 -9.69 -10.46 9.66
N ILE A 63 -9.09 -9.33 10.05
CA ILE A 63 -7.88 -8.79 9.39
C ILE A 63 -6.70 -9.78 9.50
N ASP A 64 -6.47 -10.35 10.69
CA ASP A 64 -5.37 -11.31 10.88
C ASP A 64 -5.59 -12.57 10.03
N GLY A 65 -6.84 -12.98 9.85
CA GLY A 65 -7.21 -14.10 8.98
C GLY A 65 -6.91 -13.83 7.50
N ILE A 66 -7.24 -12.64 6.98
CA ILE A 66 -6.93 -12.33 5.58
C ILE A 66 -5.43 -12.16 5.34
N VAL A 67 -4.70 -11.70 6.35
CA VAL A 67 -3.23 -11.65 6.32
C VAL A 67 -2.64 -13.05 6.31
N ALA A 68 -3.14 -13.98 7.13
CA ALA A 68 -2.70 -15.37 7.14
C ALA A 68 -2.93 -16.06 5.78
N ILE A 69 -4.12 -15.89 5.20
CA ILE A 69 -4.47 -16.36 3.85
C ILE A 69 -3.47 -15.83 2.81
N ALA A 70 -3.18 -14.53 2.84
CA ALA A 70 -2.26 -13.90 1.89
C ALA A 70 -0.82 -14.42 2.05
N LYS A 71 -0.38 -14.67 3.29
CA LYS A 71 0.94 -15.26 3.57
C LYS A 71 1.03 -16.68 3.02
N GLU A 72 0.04 -17.52 3.32
CA GLU A 72 -0.01 -18.89 2.83
C GLU A 72 -0.01 -18.95 1.29
N HIS A 73 -0.81 -18.10 0.63
CA HIS A 73 -0.81 -17.97 -0.82
C HIS A 73 0.59 -17.64 -1.36
N LEU A 74 1.27 -16.66 -0.78
CA LEU A 74 2.64 -16.31 -1.17
C LEU A 74 3.62 -17.44 -0.85
N ASP A 75 3.43 -18.16 0.25
CA ASP A 75 4.30 -19.27 0.65
C ASP A 75 4.27 -20.42 -0.36
N GLN A 76 3.11 -20.70 -0.94
CA GLN A 76 2.89 -21.73 -1.94
C GLN A 76 3.38 -21.32 -3.34
N GLN A 77 3.29 -20.04 -3.69
CA GLN A 77 3.51 -19.57 -5.07
C GLN A 77 4.88 -18.91 -5.30
N ILE A 78 5.50 -18.36 -4.27
CA ILE A 78 6.72 -17.56 -4.39
C ILE A 78 7.84 -18.24 -3.63
N LEU A 79 8.94 -18.58 -4.30
CA LEU A 79 10.12 -19.11 -3.61
C LEU A 79 10.71 -18.08 -2.63
N PRO A 80 11.22 -18.51 -1.46
CA PRO A 80 11.86 -17.60 -0.53
C PRO A 80 13.15 -17.07 -1.15
N ILE A 81 13.18 -15.76 -1.41
CA ILE A 81 14.37 -15.06 -1.92
C ILE A 81 14.74 -14.01 -0.87
N PRO A 82 15.97 -14.04 -0.32
CA PRO A 82 16.45 -12.97 0.54
C PRO A 82 16.50 -11.69 -0.29
N ARG A 83 15.70 -10.69 0.10
CA ARG A 83 15.66 -9.38 -0.56
C ARG A 83 15.80 -8.26 0.46
N PRO A 84 16.39 -7.13 0.07
CA PRO A 84 16.31 -5.92 0.87
C PRO A 84 14.84 -5.54 1.04
N ASP A 85 14.43 -5.23 2.26
CA ASP A 85 13.08 -4.75 2.55
C ASP A 85 12.88 -3.35 1.94
N CYS A 86 12.37 -3.30 0.71
CA CYS A 86 12.08 -2.05 0.01
C CYS A 86 10.90 -1.30 0.62
N PHE A 87 10.13 -1.93 1.52
CA PHE A 87 9.02 -1.33 2.26
C PHE A 87 9.43 -0.86 3.66
N LYS A 88 10.71 -0.94 4.01
CA LYS A 88 11.26 -0.48 5.30
C LYS A 88 11.00 1.00 5.53
N ARG A 89 11.14 1.83 4.49
CA ARG A 89 10.93 3.28 4.51
C ARG A 89 9.53 3.65 3.99
N ARG A 90 8.50 3.07 4.61
CA ARG A 90 7.09 3.39 4.31
C ARG A 90 6.50 4.33 5.35
N TYR A 91 5.72 5.28 4.88
CA TYR A 91 5.10 6.33 5.67
C TYR A 91 3.62 6.41 5.34
N LEU A 92 2.80 6.68 6.36
CA LEU A 92 1.37 6.95 6.20
C LEU A 92 1.12 8.42 6.48
N TYR A 93 0.49 9.11 5.54
CA TYR A 93 0.09 10.50 5.71
C TYR A 93 -1.25 10.77 5.05
N GLN A 94 -2.22 11.29 5.82
CA GLN A 94 -3.60 11.49 5.34
C GLN A 94 -4.16 10.25 4.61
N GLN A 95 -3.92 9.05 5.18
CA GLN A 95 -4.35 7.75 4.62
C GLN A 95 -3.68 7.34 3.29
N ASN A 96 -2.72 8.10 2.80
CA ASN A 96 -1.89 7.73 1.65
C ASN A 96 -0.71 6.88 2.14
N LEU A 97 -0.28 5.93 1.30
CA LEU A 97 0.96 5.19 1.49
C LEU A 97 2.06 5.84 0.65
N ILE A 98 3.13 6.26 1.31
CA ILE A 98 4.34 6.78 0.70
C ILE A 98 5.46 5.79 0.96
N ILE A 99 6.18 5.35 -0.07
CA ILE A 99 7.34 4.46 0.07
C ILE A 99 8.53 5.21 -0.51
N ILE A 100 9.57 5.42 0.30
CA ILE A 100 10.79 6.11 -0.12
C ILE A 100 11.86 5.07 -0.42
N SER A 101 12.44 5.13 -1.62
CA SER A 101 13.55 4.28 -2.03
C SER A 101 14.82 5.10 -2.22
N GLU A 102 15.96 4.47 -1.95
CA GLU A 102 17.28 5.05 -2.17
C GLU A 102 18.04 4.26 -3.23
N VAL A 103 18.50 4.95 -4.27
CA VAL A 103 19.28 4.37 -5.37
C VAL A 103 20.45 5.29 -5.66
N GLY A 104 21.68 4.80 -5.45
CA GLY A 104 22.90 5.58 -5.71
C GLY A 104 22.98 6.88 -4.91
N GLY A 105 22.55 6.88 -3.64
CA GLY A 105 22.52 8.07 -2.78
C GLY A 105 21.47 9.12 -3.18
N LYS A 106 20.57 8.79 -4.09
CA LYS A 106 19.41 9.60 -4.49
C LYS A 106 18.13 8.97 -3.96
N TYR A 107 17.17 9.83 -3.62
CA TYR A 107 15.91 9.41 -3.02
C TYR A 107 14.76 9.62 -3.98
N PHE A 108 13.92 8.61 -4.09
CA PHE A 108 12.70 8.56 -4.90
C PHE A 108 11.53 8.19 -4.00
N TYR A 109 10.31 8.39 -4.48
CA TYR A 109 9.12 7.96 -3.74
C TYR A 109 8.07 7.40 -4.67
N ASP A 110 7.36 6.40 -4.16
CA ASP A 110 6.07 5.98 -4.66
C ASP A 110 4.98 6.57 -3.76
N HIS A 111 3.86 6.95 -4.38
CA HIS A 111 2.71 7.52 -3.68
C HIS A 111 1.44 6.79 -4.10
N TYR A 112 0.83 6.08 -3.17
CA TYR A 112 -0.41 5.33 -3.36
C TYR A 112 -1.58 5.98 -2.61
N PRO A 113 -2.64 6.42 -3.33
CA PRO A 113 -3.84 6.97 -2.69
C PRO A 113 -4.59 5.96 -1.83
N PRO A 114 -5.50 6.40 -0.94
CA PRO A 114 -6.19 5.51 0.01
C PRO A 114 -7.06 4.42 -0.63
N THR A 115 -7.43 4.54 -1.91
CA THR A 115 -8.43 3.67 -2.56
C THR A 115 -7.89 2.82 -3.71
N ARG A 116 -6.63 3.00 -4.10
CA ARG A 116 -6.04 2.30 -5.25
C ARG A 116 -4.54 2.17 -5.13
N LEU A 117 -4.01 1.03 -5.57
CA LEU A 117 -2.57 0.80 -5.72
C LEU A 117 -2.03 1.34 -7.05
N ASN A 118 -2.42 2.54 -7.44
CA ASN A 118 -1.80 3.23 -8.57
C ASN A 118 -0.82 4.27 -8.06
N ASN A 119 0.45 4.15 -8.43
CA ASN A 119 1.46 5.14 -8.08
C ASN A 119 1.13 6.45 -8.80
N ILE A 120 0.97 7.54 -8.04
CA ILE A 120 0.71 8.89 -8.54
C ILE A 120 1.87 9.85 -8.25
N ALA A 121 3.04 9.33 -7.89
CA ALA A 121 4.22 10.14 -7.63
C ALA A 121 4.58 10.97 -8.86
N ALA A 122 4.81 12.26 -8.65
CA ALA A 122 5.44 13.13 -9.63
C ALA A 122 6.92 12.76 -9.76
N PRO A 123 7.49 12.74 -10.98
CA PRO A 123 8.89 12.40 -11.21
C PRO A 123 9.80 13.46 -10.58
N LYS A 124 10.35 13.15 -9.41
CA LYS A 124 11.25 14.05 -8.67
C LYS A 124 12.30 13.25 -7.92
N ILE A 125 13.53 13.77 -7.95
CA ILE A 125 14.70 13.18 -7.29
C ILE A 125 15.08 14.07 -6.11
N PHE A 126 15.40 13.45 -4.98
CA PHE A 126 15.78 14.14 -3.75
C PHE A 126 17.19 13.73 -3.30
N THR A 127 17.82 14.59 -2.52
CA THR A 127 19.15 14.38 -1.94
C THR A 127 19.10 13.79 -0.54
N SER A 128 17.93 13.75 0.10
CA SER A 128 17.72 13.14 1.41
C SER A 128 16.29 12.62 1.55
N GLU A 129 16.11 11.61 2.40
CA GLU A 129 14.81 11.05 2.79
C GLU A 129 13.90 12.12 3.41
N LEU A 130 14.43 12.92 4.32
CA LEU A 130 13.68 13.99 5.00
C LEU A 130 13.14 15.03 4.01
N HIS A 131 13.96 15.44 3.04
CA HIS A 131 13.52 16.39 2.01
C HIS A 131 12.42 15.78 1.13
N CYS A 132 12.56 14.50 0.76
CA CYS A 132 11.54 13.78 0.02
C CYS A 132 10.20 13.74 0.79
N ALA A 133 10.22 13.25 2.03
CA ALA A 133 9.05 13.16 2.88
C ALA A 133 8.36 14.52 3.09
N SER A 134 9.14 15.56 3.36
CA SER A 134 8.62 16.92 3.58
C SER A 134 7.94 17.48 2.33
N TRP A 135 8.50 17.25 1.15
CA TRP A 135 7.92 17.70 -0.12
C TRP A 135 6.58 17.01 -0.40
N VAL A 136 6.50 15.70 -0.18
CA VAL A 136 5.26 14.91 -0.36
C VAL A 136 4.19 15.39 0.62
N LYS A 137 4.55 15.59 1.89
CA LYS A 137 3.64 16.10 2.94
C LYS A 137 3.04 17.45 2.54
N GLN A 138 3.88 18.40 2.14
CA GLN A 138 3.42 19.73 1.68
C GLN A 138 2.52 19.64 0.45
N GLY A 139 2.79 18.70 -0.46
CA GLY A 139 1.92 18.45 -1.61
C GLY A 139 0.52 17.99 -1.20
N LEU A 140 0.45 17.07 -0.24
CA LEU A 140 -0.81 16.57 0.31
C LEU A 140 -1.57 17.65 1.09
N ASP A 141 -0.87 18.43 1.92
CA ASP A 141 -1.47 19.53 2.70
C ASP A 141 -2.16 20.57 1.80
N ARG A 142 -1.48 21.03 0.74
CA ARG A 142 -2.06 21.98 -0.23
C ARG A 142 -3.30 21.44 -0.95
N ASN A 143 -3.33 20.14 -1.24
CA ASN A 143 -4.48 19.53 -1.92
C ASN A 143 -5.68 19.45 -0.98
N LEU A 144 -5.45 19.15 0.31
CA LEU A 144 -6.51 19.13 1.32
C LEU A 144 -7.13 20.52 1.50
N GLU A 145 -6.31 21.55 1.66
CA GLU A 145 -6.77 22.95 1.78
C GLU A 145 -7.65 23.36 0.59
N LYS A 146 -7.22 23.05 -0.64
CA LYS A 146 -8.01 23.34 -1.84
C LYS A 146 -9.35 22.63 -1.83
N SER A 147 -9.41 21.35 -1.45
CA SER A 147 -10.67 20.60 -1.38
C SER A 147 -11.63 21.18 -0.34
N THR A 148 -11.14 21.75 0.76
CA THR A 148 -11.98 22.39 1.79
C THR A 148 -12.48 23.76 1.36
N THR A 149 -11.69 24.54 0.60
CA THR A 149 -12.10 25.88 0.12
C THR A 149 -13.06 25.84 -1.08
N THR A 150 -13.19 24.69 -1.76
CA THR A 150 -14.07 24.52 -2.94
C THR A 150 -15.41 23.84 -2.60
N MET A 151 -15.68 23.61 -1.31
CA MET A 151 -16.98 23.15 -0.78
C MET A 151 -17.66 24.28 -0.02
#